data_AF-A0A815LI09-F1
#
_entry.id   AF-A0A815LI09-F1
#
_cell.length_a   1.000
_cell.length_b   1.000
_cell.length_c   1.000
_cell.angle_alpha   90.00
_cell.angle_beta   90.00
_cell.angle_gamma   90.00
#
_symmetry.space_group_name_H-M   'P 1'
#
loop_
_entity.id
_entity.type
_entity.pdbx_description
1 polymer ?
#
loop_
_entity_poly.entity_id
_entity_poly.type
_entity_poly.pdbx_seq_one_letter_code
_entity_poly.pdbx_strand_id
1 'polypeptide(L)'
;DTTLIFRILKEKQIESWYDFRTSITNLEKDSEQKYENIEESRTKILDDFRQIIEDIDNEMDKYFSSACRPKAKCVVERIPQFKEATAVGAYYSPASFDGKTPGTLFVNLRKIDEIVKFKMYTLAYHEAVPGHHFQRSVAQSLKHLPLFRRLMGFTAYTEGWALYTEQLSAEEGFHKSWYSYLGYLDAQLFRSCRLVVDTGIHWKRWSREQAIDYLVENTCLKKGKIITDVERYFVYPGQACSYMIGCQVILSLREKAQTALGDKFDLKQFHDAVLLNGSLPLNMLENIIDEFIKTKTENM
;
A
#
# COMPACT_ATOMS: atom_id res chain seq x y z
N ASP A 1 -15.39 2.07 5.69
CA ASP A 1 -16.73 2.64 5.42
C ASP A 1 -16.85 3.10 3.97
N THR A 2 -17.53 2.33 3.12
CA THR A 2 -17.79 2.69 1.70
C THR A 2 -18.63 3.95 1.55
N THR A 3 -19.33 4.37 2.61
CA THR A 3 -20.19 5.56 2.62
C THR A 3 -19.38 6.84 2.39
N LEU A 4 -18.15 6.92 2.92
CA LEU A 4 -17.25 8.05 2.68
C LEU A 4 -16.82 8.14 1.21
N ILE A 5 -16.47 6.99 0.59
CA ILE A 5 -16.11 6.92 -0.83
C ILE A 5 -17.25 7.46 -1.68
N PHE A 6 -18.45 6.89 -1.52
CA PHE A 6 -19.60 7.29 -2.32
C PHE A 6 -20.02 8.74 -2.07
N ARG A 7 -19.88 9.24 -0.84
CA ARG A 7 -20.13 10.66 -0.51
C ARG A 7 -19.18 11.58 -1.28
N ILE A 8 -17.86 11.33 -1.24
CA ILE A 8 -16.88 12.16 -1.94
C ILE A 8 -17.10 12.12 -3.45
N LEU A 9 -17.33 10.94 -4.02
CA LEU A 9 -17.59 10.80 -5.46
C LEU A 9 -18.86 11.57 -5.86
N LYS A 10 -19.94 11.45 -5.08
CA LYS A 10 -21.19 12.18 -5.31
C LYS A 10 -21.02 13.70 -5.18
N GLU A 11 -20.34 14.18 -4.15
CA GLU A 11 -20.05 15.61 -3.95
C GLU A 11 -19.22 16.20 -5.09
N LYS A 12 -18.34 15.40 -5.69
CA LYS A 12 -17.52 15.79 -6.84
C LYS A 12 -18.13 15.45 -8.20
N GLN A 13 -19.37 14.96 -8.23
CA GLN A 13 -20.09 14.59 -9.46
C GLN A 13 -19.31 13.57 -10.31
N ILE A 14 -18.62 12.63 -9.65
CA ILE A 14 -17.92 11.52 -10.28
C ILE A 14 -18.86 10.33 -10.26
N GLU A 15 -19.68 10.19 -11.30
CA GLU A 15 -20.78 9.20 -11.36
C GLU A 15 -20.47 8.02 -12.30
N SER A 16 -19.45 8.16 -13.14
CA SER A 16 -19.05 7.14 -14.10
C SER A 16 -17.53 6.92 -14.14
N TRP A 17 -17.11 5.82 -14.78
CA TRP A 17 -15.71 5.60 -15.13
C TRP A 17 -15.11 6.76 -15.94
N TYR A 18 -15.89 7.33 -16.87
CA TYR A 18 -15.46 8.44 -17.70
C TYR A 18 -15.16 9.68 -16.86
N ASP A 19 -16.02 10.00 -15.88
CA ASP A 19 -15.84 11.14 -14.99
C ASP A 19 -14.61 10.94 -14.10
N PHE A 20 -14.41 9.72 -13.59
CA PHE A 20 -13.26 9.38 -12.78
C PHE A 20 -11.95 9.53 -13.58
N ARG A 21 -11.89 8.93 -14.77
CA ARG A 21 -10.72 9.01 -15.66
C ARG A 21 -10.41 10.44 -16.08
N THR A 22 -11.44 11.22 -16.38
CA THR A 22 -11.32 12.65 -16.69
C THR A 22 -10.77 13.42 -15.50
N SER A 23 -11.29 13.16 -14.30
CA SER A 23 -10.82 13.78 -13.07
C SER A 23 -9.33 13.50 -12.82
N ILE A 24 -8.90 12.24 -12.90
CA ILE A 24 -7.47 11.90 -12.74
C ILE A 24 -6.62 12.59 -13.81
N THR A 25 -7.05 12.57 -15.06
CA THR A 25 -6.32 13.21 -16.17
C THR A 25 -6.16 14.72 -15.97
N ASN A 26 -7.17 15.39 -15.40
CA ASN A 26 -7.12 16.80 -15.09
C ASN A 26 -6.16 17.08 -13.92
N LEU A 27 -6.18 16.26 -12.87
CA LEU A 27 -5.23 16.37 -11.75
C LEU A 27 -3.77 16.14 -12.19
N GLU A 28 -3.54 15.23 -13.12
CA GLU A 28 -2.21 15.01 -13.71
C GLU A 28 -1.73 16.20 -14.58
N LYS A 29 -2.61 17.15 -14.92
CA LYS A 29 -2.27 18.37 -15.66
C LYS A 29 -2.21 19.61 -14.77
N ASP A 30 -2.91 19.60 -13.66
CA ASP A 30 -3.00 20.69 -12.69
C ASP A 30 -1.61 21.09 -12.14
N SER A 31 -1.30 22.39 -12.26
CA SER A 31 -0.05 22.96 -11.74
C SER A 31 0.06 22.88 -10.22
N GLU A 32 -1.06 22.94 -9.49
CA GLU A 32 -1.05 22.83 -8.03
C GLU A 32 -0.64 21.42 -7.57
N GLN A 33 -0.91 20.40 -8.38
CA GLN A 33 -0.57 19.00 -8.11
C GLN A 33 0.83 18.60 -8.58
N LYS A 34 1.55 19.49 -9.24
CA LYS A 34 2.89 19.26 -9.77
C LYS A 34 3.97 19.94 -8.95
N TYR A 35 5.18 19.42 -9.12
CA TYR A 35 6.41 20.08 -8.74
C TYR A 35 7.03 20.73 -9.96
N GLU A 36 7.71 21.86 -9.76
CA GLU A 36 8.51 22.47 -10.83
C GLU A 36 9.67 21.54 -11.19
N ASN A 37 10.04 21.45 -12.47
CA ASN A 37 11.11 20.56 -12.92
C ASN A 37 12.51 21.19 -12.71
N ILE A 38 12.86 21.40 -11.44
CA ILE A 38 14.12 22.01 -10.97
C ILE A 38 14.73 21.14 -9.84
N GLU A 39 16.03 21.28 -9.56
CA GLU A 39 16.70 20.44 -8.55
C GLU A 39 16.13 20.62 -7.14
N GLU A 40 15.73 21.84 -6.77
CA GLU A 40 15.15 22.20 -5.48
C GLU A 40 13.87 21.41 -5.19
N SER A 41 13.08 21.11 -6.25
CA SER A 41 11.88 20.30 -6.13
C SER A 41 12.17 18.87 -5.68
N ARG A 42 13.36 18.32 -5.94
CA ARG A 42 13.73 16.98 -5.44
C ARG A 42 13.79 16.96 -3.92
N THR A 43 14.42 17.96 -3.32
CA THR A 43 14.46 18.12 -1.86
C THR A 43 13.05 18.30 -1.31
N LYS A 44 12.25 19.17 -1.95
CA LYS A 44 10.87 19.40 -1.56
C LYS A 44 10.00 18.13 -1.60
N ILE A 45 10.15 17.29 -2.62
CA ILE A 45 9.41 16.02 -2.70
C ILE A 45 9.75 15.11 -1.52
N LEU A 46 11.04 15.00 -1.17
CA LEU A 46 11.47 14.18 -0.03
C LEU A 46 10.91 14.74 1.28
N ASP A 47 10.91 16.07 1.45
CA ASP A 47 10.34 16.74 2.63
C ASP A 47 8.83 16.55 2.73
N ASP A 48 8.10 16.67 1.61
CA ASP A 48 6.66 16.44 1.59
C ASP A 48 6.33 14.97 1.95
N PHE A 49 7.13 13.99 1.49
CA PHE A 49 7.00 12.60 1.96
C PHE A 49 7.27 12.45 3.46
N ARG A 50 8.31 13.10 3.99
CA ARG A 50 8.62 13.08 5.44
C ARG A 50 7.46 13.64 6.25
N GLN A 51 6.90 14.77 5.82
CA GLN A 51 5.75 15.39 6.49
C GLN A 51 4.52 14.48 6.46
N ILE A 52 4.21 13.85 5.32
CA ILE A 52 3.09 12.90 5.22
C ILE A 52 3.26 11.72 6.19
N ILE A 53 4.48 11.19 6.30
CA ILE A 53 4.81 10.07 7.20
C ILE A 53 4.70 10.51 8.66
N GLU A 54 5.24 11.68 9.01
CA GLU A 54 5.18 12.22 10.37
C GLU A 54 3.72 12.50 10.81
N ASP A 55 2.93 13.12 9.93
CA ASP A 55 1.51 13.41 10.16
C ASP A 55 0.71 12.16 10.53
N ILE A 56 0.90 11.07 9.78
CA ILE A 56 0.18 9.81 10.06
C ILE A 56 0.79 9.08 11.26
N ASP A 57 2.11 9.07 11.42
CA ASP A 57 2.77 8.32 12.51
C ASP A 57 2.34 8.82 13.90
N ASN A 58 2.11 10.12 14.05
CA ASN A 58 1.59 10.74 15.27
C ASN A 58 0.19 10.23 15.69
N GLU A 59 -0.56 9.64 14.76
CA GLU A 59 -1.93 9.16 14.97
C GLU A 59 -1.98 7.63 15.13
N MET A 60 -0.88 6.90 14.87
CA MET A 60 -0.85 5.44 14.85
C MET A 60 -1.12 4.78 16.20
N ASP A 61 -0.89 5.45 17.32
CA ASP A 61 -1.20 4.94 18.65
C ASP A 61 -2.71 4.74 18.88
N LYS A 62 -3.58 5.31 18.01
CA LYS A 62 -5.03 5.03 18.01
C LYS A 62 -5.38 3.68 17.39
N TYR A 63 -4.55 3.17 16.49
CA TYR A 63 -4.83 1.99 15.67
C TYR A 63 -3.91 0.81 15.94
N PHE A 64 -2.75 1.05 16.56
CA PHE A 64 -1.75 0.03 16.84
C PHE A 64 -1.38 0.05 18.33
N SER A 65 -1.16 -1.14 18.90
CA SER A 65 -0.61 -1.22 20.25
C SER A 65 0.86 -0.77 20.26
N SER A 66 1.37 -0.45 21.44
CA SER A 66 2.80 -0.16 21.64
C SER A 66 3.70 -1.33 21.26
N ALA A 67 3.21 -2.57 21.30
CA ALA A 67 3.97 -3.76 20.89
C ALA A 67 4.20 -3.79 19.37
N CYS A 68 3.30 -3.20 18.59
CA CYS A 68 3.41 -3.08 17.14
C CYS A 68 4.11 -1.81 16.67
N ARG A 69 4.53 -0.89 17.55
CA ARG A 69 5.21 0.34 17.10
C ARG A 69 6.65 0.04 16.66
N PRO A 70 7.04 0.40 15.43
CA PRO A 70 8.43 0.26 14.97
C PRO A 70 9.41 1.02 15.86
N LYS A 71 10.51 0.37 16.26
CA LYS A 71 11.62 1.04 16.96
C LYS A 71 12.59 1.73 15.99
N ALA A 72 12.71 1.19 14.78
CA ALA A 72 13.53 1.78 13.74
C ALA A 72 12.80 2.99 13.15
N LYS A 73 13.53 4.07 12.86
CA LYS A 73 12.97 5.20 12.11
C LYS A 73 12.85 4.85 10.63
N CYS A 74 11.85 5.45 9.96
CA CYS A 74 11.77 5.47 8.51
C CYS A 74 12.40 6.76 7.98
N VAL A 75 13.50 6.66 7.24
CA VAL A 75 14.07 7.81 6.50
C VAL A 75 13.51 7.83 5.08
N VAL A 76 13.54 9.00 4.45
CA VAL A 76 13.11 9.17 3.05
C VAL A 76 14.30 9.69 2.25
N GLU A 77 14.68 8.94 1.21
CA GLU A 77 15.86 9.24 0.39
C GLU A 77 15.56 9.10 -1.10
N ARG A 78 16.35 9.79 -1.93
CA ARG A 78 16.35 9.58 -3.37
C ARG A 78 16.98 8.23 -3.70
N ILE A 79 16.42 7.50 -4.65
CA ILE A 79 17.08 6.33 -5.23
C ILE A 79 18.46 6.75 -5.77
N PRO A 80 19.54 6.01 -5.47
CA PRO A 80 20.86 6.35 -6.00
C PRO A 80 20.82 6.53 -7.51
N GLN A 81 21.40 7.62 -8.03
CA GLN A 81 21.24 8.03 -9.43
C GLN A 81 21.56 6.93 -10.45
N PHE A 82 22.56 6.09 -10.15
CA PHE A 82 22.94 4.96 -11.00
C PHE A 82 21.89 3.84 -11.08
N LYS A 83 20.91 3.80 -10.18
CA LYS A 83 19.80 2.83 -10.13
C LYS A 83 18.48 3.38 -10.68
N GLU A 84 18.32 4.70 -10.74
CA GLU A 84 17.05 5.35 -11.05
C GLU A 84 16.43 4.93 -12.39
N ALA A 85 17.27 4.61 -13.37
CA ALA A 85 16.81 4.25 -14.71
C ALA A 85 16.02 2.93 -14.76
N THR A 86 16.36 2.00 -13.87
CA THR A 86 15.78 0.64 -13.81
C THR A 86 14.92 0.43 -12.57
N ALA A 87 14.87 1.39 -11.66
CA ALA A 87 14.10 1.29 -10.44
C ALA A 87 12.62 1.64 -10.66
N VAL A 88 11.77 1.11 -9.78
CA VAL A 88 10.35 1.49 -9.69
C VAL A 88 10.20 2.92 -9.14
N GLY A 89 8.96 3.43 -9.08
CA GLY A 89 8.68 4.81 -8.64
C GLY A 89 9.06 5.10 -7.19
N ALA A 90 8.86 4.12 -6.30
CA ALA A 90 9.40 4.13 -4.94
C ALA A 90 9.46 2.68 -4.42
N TYR A 91 10.26 2.46 -3.37
CA TYR A 91 10.27 1.19 -2.64
C TYR A 91 10.80 1.37 -1.22
N TYR A 92 10.34 0.53 -0.30
CA TYR A 92 10.89 0.44 1.05
C TYR A 92 12.00 -0.61 1.19
N SER A 93 13.12 -0.20 1.81
CA SER A 93 14.20 -1.07 2.27
C SER A 93 14.21 -1.17 3.80
N PRO A 94 14.18 -2.38 4.39
CA PRO A 94 14.21 -2.55 5.84
C PRO A 94 15.55 -2.14 6.45
N ALA A 95 15.51 -1.76 7.74
CA ALA A 95 16.70 -1.46 8.52
C ALA A 95 17.61 -2.69 8.64
N SER A 96 18.91 -2.46 8.84
CA SER A 96 19.86 -3.52 9.19
C SER A 96 19.64 -4.00 10.63
N PHE A 97 19.88 -5.28 10.90
CA PHE A 97 19.72 -5.84 12.26
C PHE A 97 20.68 -5.24 13.28
N ASP A 98 21.83 -4.72 12.83
CA ASP A 98 22.81 -4.03 13.67
C ASP A 98 22.50 -2.54 13.86
N GLY A 99 21.40 -2.04 13.26
CA GLY A 99 20.92 -0.66 13.39
C GLY A 99 21.77 0.39 12.67
N LYS A 100 22.83 -0.01 11.94
CA LYS A 100 23.70 0.93 11.21
C LYS A 100 23.04 1.53 9.98
N THR A 101 22.11 0.80 9.36
CA THR A 101 21.33 1.27 8.21
C THR A 101 19.88 1.43 8.64
N PRO A 102 19.28 2.63 8.51
CA PRO A 102 17.88 2.84 8.84
C PRO A 102 16.96 2.14 7.84
N GLY A 103 15.68 2.01 8.20
CA GLY A 103 14.65 1.66 7.23
C GLY A 103 14.43 2.87 6.32
N THR A 104 14.43 2.67 5.01
CA THR A 104 14.42 3.77 4.04
C THR A 104 13.31 3.60 3.02
N LEU A 105 12.44 4.60 2.92
CA LEU A 105 11.62 4.84 1.74
C LEU A 105 12.50 5.49 0.68
N PHE A 106 12.80 4.76 -0.38
CA PHE A 106 13.50 5.29 -1.55
C PHE A 106 12.49 5.80 -2.59
N VAL A 107 12.65 7.03 -3.04
CA VAL A 107 11.80 7.69 -4.05
C VAL A 107 12.59 7.92 -5.33
N ASN A 108 12.01 7.55 -6.48
CA ASN A 108 12.64 7.78 -7.78
C ASN A 108 12.43 9.23 -8.22
N LEU A 109 13.50 10.01 -8.25
CA LEU A 109 13.46 11.43 -8.62
C LEU A 109 14.13 11.68 -9.98
N ARG A 110 14.23 10.65 -10.82
CA ARG A 110 14.73 10.77 -12.20
C ARG A 110 13.96 11.81 -13.00
N LYS A 111 12.63 11.75 -12.87
CA LYS A 111 11.67 12.56 -13.60
C LYS A 111 10.66 13.15 -12.63
N ILE A 112 10.81 14.44 -12.35
CA ILE A 112 9.99 15.16 -11.36
C ILE A 112 8.52 15.20 -11.79
N ASP A 113 8.26 15.26 -13.10
CA ASP A 113 6.91 15.26 -13.69
C ASP A 113 6.18 13.91 -13.56
N GLU A 114 6.86 12.84 -13.15
CA GLU A 114 6.24 11.56 -12.80
C GLU A 114 5.74 11.53 -11.33
N ILE A 115 6.13 12.51 -10.49
CA ILE A 115 5.68 12.64 -9.10
C ILE A 115 4.57 13.70 -9.02
N VAL A 116 3.37 13.27 -8.63
CA VAL A 116 2.19 14.13 -8.45
C VAL A 116 1.71 14.07 -7.01
N LYS A 117 1.44 15.24 -6.42
CA LYS A 117 1.17 15.40 -4.97
C LYS A 117 0.00 14.54 -4.50
N PHE A 118 -1.09 14.49 -5.27
CA PHE A 118 -2.28 13.71 -4.92
C PHE A 118 -2.04 12.20 -4.80
N LYS A 119 -0.98 11.64 -5.43
CA LYS A 119 -0.64 10.21 -5.29
C LYS A 119 0.39 9.93 -4.18
N MET A 120 0.98 10.95 -3.57
CA MET A 120 2.04 10.77 -2.57
C MET A 120 1.53 10.14 -1.27
N TYR A 121 0.33 10.50 -0.82
CA TYR A 121 -0.25 10.00 0.42
C TYR A 121 -0.39 8.47 0.43
N THR A 122 -1.09 7.92 -0.57
CA THR A 122 -1.28 6.46 -0.68
C THR A 122 0.05 5.73 -0.82
N LEU A 123 1.02 6.32 -1.55
CA LEU A 123 2.35 5.72 -1.70
C LEU A 123 3.16 5.75 -0.39
N ALA A 124 3.09 6.85 0.37
CA ALA A 124 3.74 6.96 1.67
C ALA A 124 3.15 5.95 2.66
N TYR A 125 1.82 5.77 2.66
CA TYR A 125 1.15 4.81 3.52
C TYR A 125 1.49 3.37 3.16
N HIS A 126 1.59 3.08 1.86
CA HIS A 126 1.98 1.77 1.35
C HIS A 126 3.42 1.40 1.73
N GLU A 127 4.39 2.28 1.46
CA GLU A 127 5.81 1.96 1.60
C GLU A 127 6.34 2.20 3.02
N ALA A 128 5.81 3.21 3.72
CA ALA A 128 6.30 3.61 5.04
C ALA A 128 5.28 3.26 6.13
N VAL A 129 4.59 4.26 6.67
CA VAL A 129 3.72 4.13 7.84
C VAL A 129 2.25 4.21 7.43
N PRO A 130 1.40 3.22 7.75
CA PRO A 130 1.67 1.98 8.49
C PRO A 130 1.96 0.74 7.61
N GLY A 131 2.33 0.90 6.34
CA GLY A 131 2.59 -0.20 5.41
C GLY A 131 3.91 -0.94 5.63
N HIS A 132 4.75 -1.01 4.58
CA HIS A 132 5.93 -1.89 4.57
C HIS A 132 6.95 -1.59 5.67
N HIS A 133 7.24 -0.31 5.96
CA HIS A 133 8.15 0.03 7.05
C HIS A 133 7.66 -0.53 8.36
N PHE A 134 6.38 -0.34 8.66
CA PHE A 134 5.77 -0.79 9.89
C PHE A 134 5.84 -2.32 10.02
N GLN A 135 5.32 -3.04 9.02
CA GLN A 135 5.24 -4.49 9.01
C GLN A 135 6.61 -5.16 9.14
N ARG A 136 7.58 -4.71 8.33
CA ARG A 136 8.91 -5.33 8.31
C ARG A 136 9.71 -4.99 9.57
N SER A 137 9.61 -3.76 10.06
CA SER A 137 10.31 -3.34 11.28
C SER A 137 9.79 -4.08 12.52
N VAL A 138 8.46 -4.29 12.61
CA VAL A 138 7.86 -5.13 13.64
C VAL A 138 8.41 -6.55 13.54
N ALA A 139 8.32 -7.18 12.36
CA ALA A 139 8.80 -8.55 12.14
C ALA A 139 10.28 -8.73 12.53
N GLN A 140 11.15 -7.78 12.18
CA GLN A 140 12.56 -7.81 12.57
C GLN A 140 12.76 -7.72 14.08
N SER A 141 11.85 -7.08 14.82
CA SER A 141 11.96 -6.90 16.27
C SER A 141 11.52 -8.13 17.10
N LEU A 142 10.83 -9.10 16.49
CA LEU A 142 10.28 -10.29 17.15
C LEU A 142 11.37 -11.30 17.54
N LYS A 143 12.13 -11.01 18.60
CA LYS A 143 13.27 -11.84 19.07
C LYS A 143 12.89 -13.26 19.51
N HIS A 144 11.61 -13.50 19.79
CA HIS A 144 11.10 -14.83 20.11
C HIS A 144 10.99 -15.74 18.86
N LEU A 145 11.02 -15.15 17.66
CA LEU A 145 11.02 -15.90 16.40
C LEU A 145 12.45 -16.19 15.91
N PRO A 146 12.66 -17.35 15.26
CA PRO A 146 13.95 -17.64 14.62
C PRO A 146 14.23 -16.64 13.50
N LEU A 147 15.52 -16.42 13.20
CA LEU A 147 15.96 -15.38 12.25
C LEU A 147 15.27 -15.48 10.88
N PHE A 148 15.06 -16.69 10.36
CA PHE A 148 14.39 -16.86 9.07
C PHE A 148 12.93 -16.35 9.09
N ARG A 149 12.19 -16.51 10.19
CA ARG A 149 10.81 -15.98 10.34
C ARG A 149 10.77 -14.46 10.42
N ARG A 150 11.88 -13.83 10.83
CA ARG A 150 12.05 -12.37 10.90
C ARG A 150 12.47 -11.75 9.57
N LEU A 151 12.88 -12.58 8.60
CA LEU A 151 13.45 -12.17 7.31
C LEU A 151 12.59 -12.59 6.11
N MET A 152 11.98 -13.77 6.19
CA MET A 152 11.19 -14.34 5.10
C MET A 152 9.95 -13.49 4.84
N GLY A 153 9.74 -13.14 3.58
CA GLY A 153 8.55 -12.41 3.13
C GLY A 153 7.63 -13.32 2.34
N PHE A 154 6.33 -13.24 2.61
CA PHE A 154 5.28 -13.83 1.79
C PHE A 154 4.59 -12.71 1.02
N THR A 155 4.73 -12.66 -0.30
CA THR A 155 4.29 -11.51 -1.11
C THR A 155 2.83 -11.16 -0.90
N ALA A 156 1.93 -12.15 -0.79
CA ALA A 156 0.52 -11.89 -0.55
C ALA A 156 0.27 -11.28 0.85
N TYR A 157 0.98 -11.72 1.88
CA TYR A 157 0.89 -11.09 3.21
C TYR A 157 1.46 -9.68 3.18
N THR A 158 2.66 -9.50 2.62
CA THR A 158 3.39 -8.22 2.69
C THR A 158 2.73 -7.14 1.83
N GLU A 159 2.33 -7.46 0.60
CA GLU A 159 1.62 -6.54 -0.29
C GLU A 159 0.16 -6.35 0.16
N GLY A 160 -0.46 -7.43 0.63
CA GLY A 160 -1.81 -7.37 1.20
C GLY A 160 -1.89 -6.45 2.41
N TRP A 161 -0.90 -6.52 3.31
CA TRP A 161 -0.79 -5.62 4.46
C TRP A 161 -0.69 -4.16 4.02
N ALA A 162 0.19 -3.84 3.06
CA ALA A 162 0.38 -2.48 2.60
C ALA A 162 -0.92 -1.90 1.97
N LEU A 163 -1.62 -2.70 1.14
CA LEU A 163 -2.92 -2.30 0.58
C LEU A 163 -4.02 -2.19 1.65
N TYR A 164 -4.02 -3.10 2.64
CA TYR A 164 -4.92 -3.02 3.78
C TYR A 164 -4.71 -1.70 4.54
N THR A 165 -3.46 -1.29 4.74
CA THR A 165 -3.15 -0.03 5.41
C THR A 165 -3.49 1.20 4.58
N GLU A 166 -3.37 1.16 3.25
CA GLU A 166 -3.89 2.23 2.38
C GLU A 166 -5.40 2.39 2.58
N GLN A 167 -6.14 1.27 2.64
CA GLN A 167 -7.58 1.30 2.90
C GLN A 167 -7.91 1.79 4.31
N LEU A 168 -7.21 1.31 5.35
CA LEU A 168 -7.37 1.80 6.72
C LEU A 168 -7.15 3.32 6.77
N SER A 169 -6.10 3.82 6.11
CA SER A 169 -5.82 5.25 6.04
C SER A 169 -6.96 6.05 5.41
N ALA A 170 -7.61 5.50 4.37
CA ALA A 170 -8.78 6.10 3.75
C ALA A 170 -10.04 6.05 4.65
N GLU A 171 -10.27 4.93 5.34
CA GLU A 171 -11.39 4.74 6.26
C GLU A 171 -11.35 5.71 7.44
N GLU A 172 -10.15 5.99 7.94
CA GLU A 172 -9.90 6.83 9.11
C GLU A 172 -9.68 8.32 8.76
N GLY A 173 -9.85 8.70 7.49
CA GLY A 173 -9.84 10.09 7.07
C GLY A 173 -8.45 10.74 6.97
N PHE A 174 -7.38 9.94 6.85
CA PHE A 174 -6.01 10.47 6.69
C PHE A 174 -5.76 11.14 5.34
N HIS A 175 -6.58 10.82 4.35
CA HIS A 175 -6.65 11.56 3.09
C HIS A 175 -7.37 12.89 3.28
N LYS A 176 -6.64 13.91 3.75
CA LYS A 176 -7.16 15.24 4.14
C LYS A 176 -7.81 16.03 2.99
N SER A 177 -7.54 15.66 1.73
CA SER A 177 -8.14 16.30 0.55
C SER A 177 -8.77 15.29 -0.40
N TRP A 178 -9.81 15.71 -1.11
CA TRP A 178 -10.44 14.90 -2.16
C TRP A 178 -9.43 14.50 -3.26
N TYR A 179 -8.42 15.34 -3.52
CA TYR A 179 -7.31 15.01 -4.41
C TYR A 179 -6.57 13.76 -3.94
N SER A 180 -6.09 13.77 -2.69
CA SER A 180 -5.36 12.64 -2.11
C SER A 180 -6.22 11.36 -2.07
N TYR A 181 -7.53 11.51 -1.91
CA TYR A 181 -8.48 10.41 -1.94
C TYR A 181 -8.62 9.80 -3.33
N LEU A 182 -8.68 10.62 -4.39
CA LEU A 182 -8.66 10.14 -5.77
C LEU A 182 -7.34 9.44 -6.10
N GLY A 183 -6.21 9.89 -5.54
CA GLY A 183 -4.93 9.20 -5.66
C GLY A 183 -4.98 7.78 -5.08
N TYR A 184 -5.61 7.61 -3.91
CA TYR A 184 -5.88 6.30 -3.32
C TYR A 184 -6.81 5.44 -4.20
N LEU A 185 -7.91 5.99 -4.70
CA LEU A 185 -8.83 5.23 -5.56
C LEU A 185 -8.18 4.80 -6.89
N ASP A 186 -7.37 5.67 -7.50
CA ASP A 186 -6.58 5.35 -8.71
C ASP A 186 -5.58 4.21 -8.41
N ALA A 187 -4.93 4.27 -7.25
CA ALA A 187 -4.04 3.22 -6.80
C ALA A 187 -4.77 1.89 -6.62
N GLN A 188 -5.91 1.86 -5.94
CA GLN A 188 -6.71 0.66 -5.71
C GLN A 188 -7.24 0.07 -7.03
N LEU A 189 -7.77 0.90 -7.93
CA LEU A 189 -8.25 0.47 -9.24
C LEU A 189 -7.14 -0.25 -10.02
N PHE A 190 -5.93 0.29 -10.01
CA PHE A 190 -4.80 -0.34 -10.67
C PHE A 190 -4.50 -1.73 -10.07
N ARG A 191 -4.49 -1.88 -8.75
CA ARG A 191 -4.25 -3.20 -8.12
C ARG A 191 -5.42 -4.17 -8.31
N SER A 192 -6.65 -3.69 -8.50
CA SER A 192 -7.79 -4.52 -8.93
C SER A 192 -7.61 -5.02 -10.36
N CYS A 193 -7.19 -4.15 -11.29
CA CYS A 193 -6.93 -4.53 -12.68
C CYS A 193 -5.80 -5.56 -12.80
N ARG A 194 -4.84 -5.57 -11.86
CA ARG A 194 -3.78 -6.59 -11.78
C ARG A 194 -4.33 -8.01 -11.64
N LEU A 195 -5.43 -8.21 -10.93
CA LEU A 195 -6.08 -9.53 -10.84
C LEU A 195 -6.56 -10.01 -12.21
N VAL A 196 -7.20 -9.10 -12.95
CA VAL A 196 -7.80 -9.41 -14.25
C VAL A 196 -6.71 -9.65 -15.30
N VAL A 197 -5.70 -8.79 -15.37
CA VAL A 197 -4.65 -8.93 -16.40
C VAL A 197 -3.76 -10.14 -16.17
N ASP A 198 -3.38 -10.46 -14.92
CA ASP A 198 -2.51 -11.60 -14.61
C ASP A 198 -3.23 -12.93 -14.87
N THR A 199 -4.48 -13.07 -14.42
CA THR A 199 -5.31 -14.24 -14.77
C THR A 199 -5.71 -14.24 -16.25
N GLY A 200 -5.84 -13.06 -16.86
CA GLY A 200 -6.02 -12.87 -18.30
C GLY A 200 -4.89 -13.52 -19.08
N ILE A 201 -3.65 -13.18 -18.76
CA ILE A 201 -2.44 -13.72 -19.38
C ILE A 201 -2.32 -15.23 -19.10
N HIS A 202 -2.32 -15.63 -17.83
CA HIS A 202 -1.87 -16.97 -17.42
C HIS A 202 -2.94 -18.05 -17.42
N TRP A 203 -4.22 -17.67 -17.36
CA TRP A 203 -5.35 -18.61 -17.39
C TRP A 203 -6.22 -18.44 -18.63
N LYS A 204 -6.58 -17.20 -18.99
CA LYS A 204 -7.40 -16.90 -20.17
C LYS A 204 -6.59 -16.80 -21.47
N ARG A 205 -5.26 -16.95 -21.39
CA ARG A 205 -4.32 -16.95 -22.53
C ARG A 205 -4.36 -15.67 -23.36
N TRP A 206 -4.53 -14.52 -22.71
CA TRP A 206 -4.43 -13.22 -23.37
C TRP A 206 -3.04 -13.00 -23.96
N SER A 207 -2.98 -12.41 -25.14
CA SER A 207 -1.73 -11.89 -25.70
C SER A 207 -1.23 -10.68 -24.91
N ARG A 208 0.03 -10.32 -25.14
CA ARG A 208 0.63 -9.09 -24.58
C ARG A 208 -0.20 -7.86 -24.94
N GLU A 209 -0.67 -7.77 -26.17
CA GLU A 209 -1.44 -6.63 -26.68
C GLU A 209 -2.83 -6.59 -26.01
N GLN A 210 -3.51 -7.73 -25.87
CA GLN A 210 -4.80 -7.79 -25.15
C GLN A 210 -4.66 -7.33 -23.69
N ALA A 211 -3.58 -7.73 -23.02
CA ALA A 211 -3.28 -7.29 -21.66
C ALA A 211 -2.99 -5.78 -21.57
N ILE A 212 -2.27 -5.20 -22.55
CA ILE A 212 -2.01 -3.77 -22.64
C ILE A 212 -3.31 -3.00 -22.87
N ASP A 213 -4.11 -3.42 -23.85
CA ASP A 213 -5.35 -2.74 -24.23
C ASP A 213 -6.34 -2.72 -23.06
N TYR A 214 -6.47 -3.84 -22.34
CA TYR A 214 -7.27 -3.91 -21.12
C TYR A 214 -6.85 -2.85 -20.08
N LEU A 215 -5.55 -2.73 -19.79
CA LEU A 215 -5.07 -1.73 -18.82
C LEU A 215 -5.19 -0.29 -19.33
N VAL A 216 -5.08 -0.06 -20.63
CA VAL A 216 -5.31 1.27 -21.23
C VAL A 216 -6.77 1.68 -21.09
N GLU A 217 -7.71 0.75 -21.21
CA GLU A 217 -9.15 1.00 -21.10
C GLU A 217 -9.61 1.19 -19.66
N ASN A 218 -9.01 0.45 -18.71
CA ASN A 218 -9.50 0.31 -17.34
C ASN A 218 -8.64 1.01 -16.27
N THR A 219 -7.58 1.72 -16.66
CA THR A 219 -6.75 2.49 -15.72
C THR A 219 -6.44 3.90 -16.25
N CYS A 220 -5.97 4.77 -15.38
CA CYS A 220 -5.48 6.10 -15.74
C CYS A 220 -3.96 6.12 -16.01
N LEU A 221 -3.32 4.96 -16.15
CA LEU A 221 -1.86 4.87 -16.29
C LEU A 221 -1.37 5.30 -17.68
N LYS A 222 -0.17 5.90 -17.72
CA LYS A 222 0.53 6.18 -18.97
C LYS A 222 0.92 4.86 -19.67
N LYS A 223 0.72 4.79 -21.00
CA LYS A 223 0.98 3.59 -21.81
C LYS A 223 2.38 2.98 -21.63
N GLY A 224 3.41 3.83 -21.51
CA GLY A 224 4.79 3.35 -21.28
C GLY A 224 4.91 2.54 -19.98
N LYS A 225 4.27 3.00 -18.90
CA LYS A 225 4.21 2.26 -17.62
C LYS A 225 3.41 0.97 -17.76
N ILE A 226 2.27 1.00 -18.45
CA ILE A 226 1.44 -0.19 -18.72
C ILE A 226 2.25 -1.28 -19.40
N ILE A 227 3.02 -0.93 -20.45
CA ILE A 227 3.86 -1.90 -21.17
C ILE A 227 4.85 -2.57 -20.23
N THR A 228 5.61 -1.79 -19.44
CA THR A 228 6.57 -2.33 -18.48
C THR A 228 5.91 -3.22 -17.43
N ASP A 229 4.74 -2.83 -16.93
CA ASP A 229 3.97 -3.62 -15.97
C ASP A 229 3.47 -4.95 -16.58
N VAL A 230 2.90 -4.93 -17.80
CA VAL A 230 2.43 -6.14 -18.49
C VAL A 230 3.58 -7.11 -18.76
N GLU A 231 4.70 -6.64 -19.27
CA GLU A 231 5.86 -7.49 -19.56
C GLU A 231 6.40 -8.16 -18.28
N ARG A 232 6.35 -7.45 -17.14
CA ARG A 232 6.66 -8.05 -15.84
C ARG A 232 5.70 -9.18 -15.48
N TYR A 233 4.41 -9.04 -15.76
CA TYR A 233 3.40 -10.05 -15.42
C TYR A 233 3.62 -11.35 -16.20
N PHE A 234 4.14 -11.30 -17.43
CA PHE A 234 4.50 -12.49 -18.20
C PHE A 234 5.63 -13.32 -17.56
N VAL A 235 6.62 -12.66 -16.94
CA VAL A 235 7.79 -13.33 -16.37
C VAL A 235 7.68 -13.61 -14.87
N TYR A 236 6.61 -13.12 -14.22
CA TYR A 236 6.37 -13.30 -12.79
C TYR A 236 4.90 -13.66 -12.50
N PRO A 237 4.44 -14.85 -12.92
CA PRO A 237 3.04 -15.24 -12.84
C PRO A 237 2.51 -15.25 -11.39
N GLY A 238 1.31 -14.70 -11.18
CA GLY A 238 0.62 -14.68 -9.89
C GLY A 238 1.09 -13.59 -8.92
N GLN A 239 2.25 -12.97 -9.15
CA GLN A 239 2.77 -11.90 -8.28
C GLN A 239 1.85 -10.67 -8.30
N ALA A 240 1.30 -10.32 -9.45
CA ALA A 240 0.42 -9.16 -9.55
C ALA A 240 -0.90 -9.37 -8.79
N CYS A 241 -1.36 -10.63 -8.67
CA CYS A 241 -2.56 -10.98 -7.92
C CYS A 241 -2.38 -10.87 -6.39
N SER A 242 -1.14 -11.04 -5.90
CA SER A 242 -0.88 -11.15 -4.47
C SER A 242 -1.29 -9.92 -3.67
N TYR A 243 -1.20 -8.73 -4.28
CA TYR A 243 -1.58 -7.45 -3.68
C TYR A 243 -3.04 -7.47 -3.22
N MET A 244 -3.96 -7.60 -4.17
CA MET A 244 -5.39 -7.48 -3.88
C MET A 244 -5.91 -8.72 -3.15
N ILE A 245 -5.44 -9.94 -3.49
CA ILE A 245 -5.82 -11.14 -2.75
C ILE A 245 -5.43 -11.02 -1.27
N GLY A 246 -4.21 -10.60 -0.98
CA GLY A 246 -3.75 -10.41 0.38
C GLY A 246 -4.58 -9.40 1.17
N CYS A 247 -4.86 -8.25 0.55
CA CYS A 247 -5.68 -7.21 1.15
C CYS A 247 -7.10 -7.73 1.45
N GLN A 248 -7.75 -8.38 0.49
CA GLN A 248 -9.10 -8.93 0.66
C GLN A 248 -9.15 -9.99 1.76
N VAL A 249 -8.14 -10.85 1.87
CA VAL A 249 -8.06 -11.82 2.97
C VAL A 249 -7.98 -11.10 4.31
N ILE A 250 -7.06 -10.14 4.49
CA ILE A 250 -6.91 -9.40 5.75
C ILE A 250 -8.22 -8.66 6.11
N LEU A 251 -8.88 -8.03 5.14
CA LEU A 251 -10.18 -7.38 5.34
C LEU A 251 -11.26 -8.37 5.77
N SER A 252 -11.35 -9.54 5.12
CA SER A 252 -12.32 -10.57 5.49
C SER A 252 -12.07 -11.12 6.91
N LEU A 253 -10.80 -11.24 7.31
CA LEU A 253 -10.43 -11.68 8.65
C LEU A 253 -10.75 -10.60 9.69
N ARG A 254 -10.59 -9.32 9.34
CA ARG A 254 -11.03 -8.20 10.19
C ARG A 254 -12.55 -8.23 10.39
N GLU A 255 -13.31 -8.40 9.31
CA GLU A 255 -14.77 -8.50 9.36
C GLU A 255 -15.24 -9.74 10.15
N LYS A 256 -14.58 -10.89 9.98
CA LYS A 256 -14.83 -12.12 10.75
C LYS A 256 -14.63 -11.86 12.26
N ALA A 257 -13.52 -11.22 12.63
CA ALA A 257 -13.23 -10.88 14.02
C ALA A 257 -14.21 -9.83 14.59
N GLN A 258 -14.56 -8.81 13.82
CA GLN A 258 -15.57 -7.81 14.19
C GLN A 258 -16.94 -8.46 14.47
N THR A 259 -17.38 -9.33 13.56
CA THR A 259 -18.66 -10.04 13.68
C THR A 259 -18.68 -10.96 14.90
N ALA A 260 -17.60 -11.71 15.13
CA ALA A 260 -17.54 -12.68 16.22
C ALA A 260 -17.43 -12.01 17.61
N LEU A 261 -16.70 -10.90 17.71
CA LEU A 261 -16.42 -10.25 19.00
C LEU A 261 -17.38 -9.11 19.34
N GLY A 262 -18.13 -8.58 18.37
CA GLY A 262 -19.08 -7.49 18.56
C GLY A 262 -18.44 -6.28 19.25
N ASP A 263 -19.07 -5.79 20.33
CA ASP A 263 -18.58 -4.65 21.12
C ASP A 263 -17.20 -4.88 21.78
N LYS A 264 -16.74 -6.13 21.85
CA LYS A 264 -15.40 -6.47 22.38
C LYS A 264 -14.31 -6.44 21.31
N PHE A 265 -14.66 -6.21 20.04
CA PHE A 265 -13.67 -6.07 18.99
C PHE A 265 -12.80 -4.84 19.23
N ASP A 266 -11.49 -5.04 19.23
CA ASP A 266 -10.49 -3.99 19.34
C ASP A 266 -9.53 -4.09 18.15
N LEU A 267 -9.49 -3.03 17.35
CA LEU A 267 -8.69 -2.96 16.14
C LEU A 267 -7.18 -3.07 16.42
N LYS A 268 -6.70 -2.55 17.56
CA LYS A 268 -5.29 -2.67 17.96
C LYS A 268 -4.94 -4.12 18.20
N GLN A 269 -5.81 -4.84 18.89
CA GLN A 269 -5.60 -6.26 19.21
C GLN A 269 -5.67 -7.14 17.95
N PHE A 270 -6.54 -6.78 17.00
CA PHE A 270 -6.54 -7.40 15.67
C PHE A 270 -5.20 -7.18 14.95
N HIS A 271 -4.69 -5.94 14.90
CA HIS A 271 -3.38 -5.66 14.30
C HIS A 271 -2.23 -6.38 15.01
N ASP A 272 -2.29 -6.52 16.34
CA ASP A 272 -1.33 -7.31 17.10
C ASP A 272 -1.31 -8.77 16.63
N ALA A 273 -2.47 -9.39 16.48
CA ALA A 273 -2.59 -10.76 15.98
C ALA A 273 -1.99 -10.91 14.57
N VAL A 274 -2.22 -9.92 13.70
CA VAL A 274 -1.68 -9.92 12.32
C VAL A 274 -0.16 -9.75 12.29
N LEU A 275 0.39 -8.81 13.06
CA LEU A 275 1.79 -8.36 12.93
C LEU A 275 2.78 -9.09 13.84
N LEU A 276 2.39 -9.46 15.07
CA LEU A 276 3.31 -10.00 16.08
C LEU A 276 3.73 -11.46 15.84
N ASN A 277 3.29 -12.04 14.72
CA ASN A 277 3.70 -13.34 14.24
C ASN A 277 4.69 -13.27 13.05
N GLY A 278 5.07 -12.06 12.61
CA GLY A 278 5.91 -11.84 11.43
C GLY A 278 5.14 -12.06 10.12
N SER A 279 5.85 -12.21 8.99
CA SER A 279 5.19 -12.54 7.71
C SER A 279 4.91 -14.04 7.62
N LEU A 280 3.74 -14.43 7.11
CA LEU A 280 3.32 -15.83 6.98
C LEU A 280 2.38 -16.04 5.79
N PRO A 281 2.18 -17.28 5.33
CA PRO A 281 1.12 -17.62 4.38
C PRO A 281 -0.27 -17.19 4.88
N LEU A 282 -1.16 -16.77 3.98
CA LEU A 282 -2.48 -16.24 4.34
C LEU A 282 -3.37 -17.26 5.06
N ASN A 283 -3.28 -18.55 4.73
CA ASN A 283 -4.00 -19.62 5.44
C ASN A 283 -3.53 -19.79 6.89
N MET A 284 -2.25 -19.48 7.17
CA MET A 284 -1.76 -19.47 8.56
C MET A 284 -2.23 -18.23 9.31
N LEU A 285 -2.42 -17.12 8.60
CA LEU A 285 -2.96 -15.90 9.20
C LEU A 285 -4.41 -16.11 9.60
N GLU A 286 -5.20 -16.79 8.78
CA GLU A 286 -6.56 -17.20 9.12
C GLU A 286 -6.60 -17.99 10.44
N ASN A 287 -5.75 -19.02 10.60
CA ASN A 287 -5.69 -19.80 11.83
C ASN A 287 -5.34 -18.95 13.07
N ILE A 288 -4.43 -17.98 12.92
CA ILE A 288 -4.06 -17.07 14.01
C ILE A 288 -5.23 -16.18 14.40
N ILE A 289 -5.99 -15.68 13.43
CA ILE A 289 -7.18 -14.86 13.71
C ILE A 289 -8.29 -15.70 14.36
N ASP A 290 -8.43 -16.97 13.98
CA ASP A 290 -9.40 -17.88 14.60
C ASP A 290 -9.04 -18.17 16.06
N GLU A 291 -7.76 -18.39 16.35
CA GLU A 291 -7.26 -18.55 17.72
C GLU A 291 -7.42 -17.25 18.55
N PHE A 292 -7.17 -16.10 17.93
CA PHE A 292 -7.41 -14.79 18.54
C PHE A 292 -8.89 -14.62 18.94
N ILE A 293 -9.83 -14.91 18.03
CA ILE A 293 -11.27 -14.83 18.29
C ILE A 293 -11.66 -15.79 19.41
N LYS A 294 -11.20 -17.05 19.34
CA LYS A 294 -11.47 -18.07 20.35
C LYS A 294 -11.00 -17.62 21.74
N THR A 295 -9.75 -17.17 21.85
CA THR A 295 -9.16 -16.70 23.12
C THR A 295 -9.94 -15.52 23.68
N LYS A 296 -10.41 -14.59 22.84
CA LYS A 296 -11.20 -13.44 23.30
C LYS A 296 -12.62 -13.81 23.72
N THR A 297 -13.17 -14.88 23.15
CA THR A 297 -14.49 -15.40 23.50
C THR A 297 -14.48 -16.25 24.77
N GLU A 298 -13.41 -17.03 25.01
CA GLU A 298 -13.28 -17.87 26.21
C GLU A 298 -12.95 -17.07 27.48
N ASN A 299 -12.36 -15.88 27.33
CA ASN A 299 -12.14 -14.94 28.42
C ASN A 299 -13.38 -14.06 28.74
N MET A 300 -14.57 -14.47 28.28
CA MET A 300 -15.86 -13.82 28.55
C MET A 300 -16.60 -14.50 29.70
#